data_AF-X5SAX0-F1
#
_entry.id   AF-X5SAX0-F1
#
_cell.length_a   1.000
_cell.length_b   1.000
_cell.length_c   1.000
_cell.angle_alpha   90.00
_cell.angle_beta   90.00
_cell.angle_gamma   90.00
#
_symmetry.space_group_name_H-M   'P 1'
#
loop_
_entity.id
_entity.type
_entity.pdbx_description
1 polymer ?
#
loop_
_entity_poly.entity_id
_entity_poly.type
_entity_poly.pdbx_seq_one_letter_code
_entity_poly.pdbx_strand_id
1 'polypeptide(L)'
;TAVGGYTALPVAELKGVRADGGVALDDTFLPPTLVIGAASWYSRLLQEVVTGLDQIAEAHGKMVLGGPGRSVEDLLILNLVNAARPRLAHMLAQDVFHPAEVYMELAGLAGSMATYGSSARRLGELPVYDHMAPGPAYSALADALRSLILSLRYIEPKSRALPVMRHATNVWKIRIDNPKLLVASRIVVRIGSELSEDALRKIFVNQATVGSASEFEGLWKSRLPGIPLKPLHSQPREIPYDGDRLCLELDQKSEHWASLLEAPGFVIGVSGVLPSEPQVDCYSVNR
;
A
#
# COMPACT_ATOMS: atom_id res chain seq x y z
N THR A 1 -46.24 7.56 0.27
CA THR A 1 -47.44 8.04 0.97
C THR A 1 -48.63 7.21 0.52
N ALA A 2 -49.35 6.59 1.47
CA ALA A 2 -50.53 5.79 1.16
C ALA A 2 -51.64 6.71 0.62
N VAL A 3 -52.03 6.50 -0.63
CA VAL A 3 -53.30 7.02 -1.15
C VAL A 3 -54.38 6.18 -0.47
N GLY A 4 -55.30 6.82 0.26
CA GLY A 4 -56.22 6.15 1.18
C GLY A 4 -56.87 4.89 0.59
N GLY A 5 -56.76 3.76 1.30
CA GLY A 5 -57.34 2.47 0.90
C GLY A 5 -56.42 1.53 0.09
N TYR A 6 -55.22 1.97 -0.29
CA TYR A 6 -54.29 1.17 -1.10
C TYR A 6 -52.94 0.94 -0.41
N THR A 7 -52.35 -0.23 -0.67
CA THR A 7 -50.93 -0.50 -0.45
C THR A 7 -50.18 -0.21 -1.74
N ALA A 8 -49.12 0.59 -1.68
CA ALA A 8 -48.33 0.99 -2.84
C ALA A 8 -46.85 0.67 -2.66
N LEU A 9 -46.19 0.28 -3.76
CA LEU A 9 -44.74 0.10 -3.86
C LEU A 9 -44.19 1.13 -4.85
N PRO A 10 -43.17 1.93 -4.47
CA PRO A 10 -42.54 2.84 -5.40
C PRO A 10 -41.74 2.06 -6.46
N VAL A 11 -41.90 2.41 -7.73
CA VAL A 11 -41.28 1.71 -8.87
C VAL A 11 -40.31 2.57 -9.68
N ALA A 12 -40.48 3.89 -9.64
CA ALA A 12 -39.61 4.87 -10.29
C ALA A 12 -39.83 6.25 -9.67
N GLU A 13 -38.84 7.13 -9.83
CA GLU A 13 -38.93 8.55 -9.50
C GLU A 13 -38.79 9.39 -10.78
N LEU A 14 -39.56 10.49 -10.87
CA LEU A 14 -39.56 11.37 -12.04
C LEU A 14 -38.68 12.60 -11.76
N LYS A 15 -37.70 12.86 -12.62
CA LYS A 15 -36.92 14.12 -12.61
C LYS A 15 -37.67 15.28 -13.24
N GLY A 16 -38.62 14.98 -14.14
CA GLY A 16 -39.43 15.98 -14.81
C GLY A 16 -39.80 15.55 -16.23
N VAL A 17 -40.18 16.54 -17.03
CA VAL A 17 -40.52 16.37 -18.45
C VAL A 17 -39.43 17.05 -19.29
N ARG A 18 -38.92 16.34 -20.29
CA ARG A 18 -37.92 16.81 -21.26
C ARG A 18 -38.55 17.79 -22.25
N ALA A 19 -37.72 18.56 -22.95
CA ALA A 19 -38.16 19.57 -23.91
C ALA A 19 -38.95 19.00 -25.10
N ASP A 20 -38.77 17.70 -25.40
CA ASP A 20 -39.50 16.95 -26.43
C ASP A 20 -40.83 16.38 -25.92
N GLY A 21 -41.20 16.64 -24.67
CA GLY A 21 -42.39 16.07 -24.02
C GLY A 21 -42.18 14.68 -23.40
N GLY A 22 -40.98 14.10 -23.48
CA GLY A 22 -40.67 12.81 -22.87
C GLY A 22 -40.52 12.88 -21.36
N VAL A 23 -40.88 11.81 -20.64
CA VAL A 23 -40.69 11.73 -19.18
C VAL A 23 -39.24 11.37 -18.85
N ALA A 24 -38.60 12.15 -17.98
CA ALA A 24 -37.27 11.85 -17.45
C ALA A 24 -37.38 11.11 -16.13
N LEU A 25 -36.86 9.88 -16.07
CA LEU A 25 -36.73 9.12 -14.83
C LEU A 25 -35.45 9.49 -14.08
N ASP A 26 -35.44 9.29 -12.77
CA ASP A 26 -34.21 9.28 -12.00
C ASP A 26 -33.51 7.92 -12.09
N ASP A 27 -32.43 7.85 -12.88
CA ASP A 27 -31.61 6.65 -13.02
C ASP A 27 -30.87 6.23 -11.73
N THR A 28 -30.88 7.07 -10.69
CA THR A 28 -30.32 6.77 -9.37
C THR A 28 -31.35 6.21 -8.39
N PHE A 29 -32.63 6.24 -8.76
CA PHE A 29 -33.69 5.70 -7.92
C PHE A 29 -33.53 4.18 -7.77
N LEU A 30 -33.49 3.71 -6.52
CA LEU A 30 -33.42 2.30 -6.16
C LEU A 30 -34.77 1.87 -5.57
N PRO A 31 -35.56 1.04 -6.28
CA PRO A 31 -36.85 0.58 -5.76
C PRO A 31 -36.68 -0.44 -4.62
N PRO A 32 -37.67 -0.57 -3.72
CA PRO A 32 -37.82 -1.75 -2.87
C PRO A 32 -37.97 -3.00 -3.74
N THR A 33 -37.15 -4.02 -3.51
CA THR A 33 -37.22 -5.29 -4.22
C THR A 33 -37.16 -6.47 -3.26
N LEU A 34 -37.88 -7.55 -3.56
CA LEU A 34 -37.80 -8.78 -2.77
C LEU A 34 -36.50 -9.54 -3.00
N VAL A 35 -35.92 -9.40 -4.19
CA VAL A 35 -34.67 -10.05 -4.60
C VAL A 35 -33.77 -9.06 -5.31
N ILE A 36 -32.46 -9.24 -5.21
CA ILE A 36 -31.48 -8.35 -5.85
C ILE A 36 -31.53 -8.41 -7.39
N GLY A 37 -31.96 -9.53 -7.98
CA GLY A 37 -32.10 -9.67 -9.44
C GLY A 37 -33.14 -8.74 -10.07
N ALA A 38 -34.06 -8.17 -9.27
CA ALA A 38 -35.07 -7.25 -9.75
C ALA A 38 -34.53 -5.84 -10.05
N ALA A 39 -33.32 -5.50 -9.57
CA ALA A 39 -32.66 -4.23 -9.88
C ALA A 39 -31.17 -4.44 -10.13
N SER A 40 -30.72 -4.16 -11.36
CA SER A 40 -29.32 -4.34 -11.79
C SER A 40 -28.30 -3.49 -11.02
N TRP A 41 -28.77 -2.53 -10.21
CA TRP A 41 -27.91 -1.78 -9.31
C TRP A 41 -27.20 -2.68 -8.29
N TYR A 42 -27.90 -3.67 -7.72
CA TYR A 42 -27.33 -4.57 -6.72
C TYR A 42 -26.23 -5.47 -7.29
N SER A 43 -26.49 -6.08 -8.45
CA SER A 43 -25.50 -6.94 -9.12
C SER A 43 -24.27 -6.15 -9.57
N ARG A 44 -24.44 -4.89 -10.03
CA ARG A 44 -23.33 -3.99 -10.33
C ARG A 44 -22.48 -3.68 -9.08
N LEU A 45 -23.09 -3.35 -7.95
CA LEU A 45 -22.37 -3.11 -6.70
C LEU A 45 -21.64 -4.38 -6.22
N LEU A 46 -22.30 -5.53 -6.21
CA LEU A 46 -21.70 -6.80 -5.80
C LEU A 46 -20.52 -7.17 -6.70
N GLN A 47 -20.65 -7.00 -8.02
CA GLN A 47 -19.58 -7.23 -8.97
C GLN A 47 -18.40 -6.29 -8.72
N GLU A 48 -18.67 -5.00 -8.48
CA GLU A 48 -17.65 -4.00 -8.15
C GLU A 48 -16.88 -4.38 -6.88
N VAL A 49 -17.60 -4.73 -5.81
CA VAL A 49 -17.00 -5.14 -4.53
C VAL A 49 -16.18 -6.42 -4.70
N VAL A 50 -16.72 -7.43 -5.39
CA VAL A 50 -16.00 -8.69 -5.66
C VAL A 50 -14.70 -8.44 -6.41
N THR A 51 -14.73 -7.62 -7.46
CA THR A 51 -13.52 -7.24 -8.22
C THR A 51 -12.53 -6.45 -7.34
N GLY A 52 -13.03 -5.56 -6.48
CA GLY A 52 -12.20 -4.84 -5.51
C GLY A 52 -11.51 -5.78 -4.52
N LEU A 53 -12.23 -6.78 -3.99
CA LEU A 53 -11.67 -7.80 -3.10
C LEU A 53 -10.59 -8.63 -3.80
N ASP A 54 -10.80 -9.02 -5.07
CA ASP A 54 -9.79 -9.75 -5.85
C ASP A 54 -8.50 -8.91 -6.02
N GLN A 55 -8.62 -7.59 -6.25
CA GLN A 55 -7.46 -6.69 -6.35
C GLN A 55 -6.70 -6.54 -5.02
N ILE A 56 -7.40 -6.45 -3.90
CA ILE A 56 -6.80 -6.39 -2.56
C ILE A 56 -6.09 -7.72 -2.26
N ALA A 57 -6.73 -8.85 -2.57
CA ALA A 57 -6.15 -10.18 -2.39
C ALA A 57 -4.88 -10.36 -3.21
N GLU A 58 -4.83 -9.88 -4.45
CA GLU A 58 -3.62 -9.92 -5.28
C GLU A 58 -2.50 -9.06 -4.68
N ALA A 59 -2.81 -7.85 -4.22
CA ALA A 59 -1.84 -6.92 -3.64
C ALA A 59 -1.20 -7.50 -2.37
N HIS A 60 -2.01 -7.91 -1.39
CA HIS A 60 -1.51 -8.44 -0.13
C HIS A 60 -1.02 -9.89 -0.25
N GLY A 61 -1.58 -10.69 -1.15
CA GLY A 61 -1.11 -12.04 -1.44
C GLY A 61 0.34 -12.07 -1.91
N LYS A 62 0.74 -11.12 -2.78
CA LYS A 62 2.13 -10.95 -3.20
C LYS A 62 3.06 -10.60 -2.04
N MET A 63 2.63 -9.74 -1.12
CA MET A 63 3.42 -9.38 0.08
C MET A 63 3.57 -10.56 1.04
N VAL A 64 2.50 -11.34 1.22
CA VAL A 64 2.50 -12.52 2.10
C VAL A 64 3.37 -13.64 1.53
N LEU A 65 3.30 -13.91 0.21
CA LEU A 65 4.02 -15.00 -0.45
C LEU A 65 5.48 -14.64 -0.80
N GLY A 66 5.77 -13.38 -1.13
CA GLY A 66 7.07 -12.95 -1.66
C GLY A 66 8.19 -12.80 -0.62
N GLY A 67 7.88 -12.93 0.67
CA GLY A 67 8.75 -12.43 1.74
C GLY A 67 9.03 -10.93 1.58
N PRO A 68 10.08 -10.42 2.25
CA PRO A 68 10.12 -9.20 3.12
C PRO A 68 8.89 -8.31 3.33
N GLY A 69 8.86 -7.57 4.44
CA GLY A 69 7.79 -6.60 4.70
C GLY A 69 6.47 -7.22 5.15
N ARG A 70 6.41 -8.57 5.26
CA ARG A 70 5.28 -9.32 5.83
C ARG A 70 4.82 -8.66 7.12
N SER A 71 3.65 -8.06 7.10
CA SER A 71 3.02 -7.58 8.32
C SER A 71 1.89 -8.51 8.70
N VAL A 72 1.65 -8.62 10.01
CA VAL A 72 0.43 -9.30 10.52
C VAL A 72 -0.81 -8.62 9.93
N GLU A 73 -0.74 -7.31 9.71
CA GLU A 73 -1.78 -6.53 9.04
C GLU A 73 -2.07 -7.04 7.62
N ASP A 74 -1.06 -7.28 6.78
CA ASP A 74 -1.26 -7.85 5.42
C ASP A 74 -1.95 -9.22 5.48
N LEU A 75 -1.55 -10.08 6.41
CA LEU A 75 -2.18 -11.39 6.62
C LEU A 75 -3.63 -11.25 7.06
N LEU A 76 -3.94 -10.31 7.95
CA LEU A 76 -5.30 -10.08 8.45
C LEU A 76 -6.21 -9.47 7.38
N ILE A 77 -5.69 -8.53 6.56
CA ILE A 77 -6.42 -7.98 5.42
C ILE A 77 -6.65 -9.09 4.38
N LEU A 78 -5.64 -9.90 4.08
CA LEU A 78 -5.78 -11.03 3.16
C LEU A 78 -6.81 -12.05 3.67
N ASN A 79 -6.82 -12.35 4.96
CA ASN A 79 -7.83 -13.21 5.58
C ASN A 79 -9.24 -12.61 5.47
N LEU A 80 -9.38 -11.31 5.74
CA LEU A 80 -10.66 -10.59 5.60
C LEU A 80 -11.21 -10.72 4.19
N VAL A 81 -10.40 -10.45 3.15
CA VAL A 81 -10.87 -10.51 1.77
C VAL A 81 -11.14 -11.94 1.31
N ASN A 82 -10.30 -12.90 1.71
CA ASN A 82 -10.49 -14.32 1.40
C ASN A 82 -11.76 -14.89 2.04
N ALA A 83 -12.15 -14.41 3.22
CA ALA A 83 -13.39 -14.81 3.88
C ALA A 83 -14.63 -14.17 3.23
N ALA A 84 -14.56 -12.89 2.87
CA ALA A 84 -15.71 -12.16 2.33
C ALA A 84 -15.99 -12.48 0.86
N ARG A 85 -14.95 -12.59 0.03
CA ARG A 85 -15.07 -12.75 -1.42
C ARG A 85 -15.96 -13.92 -1.86
N PRO A 86 -15.78 -15.17 -1.39
CA PRO A 86 -16.62 -16.28 -1.85
C PRO A 86 -18.09 -16.13 -1.45
N ARG A 87 -18.38 -15.48 -0.32
CA ARG A 87 -19.76 -15.22 0.14
C ARG A 87 -20.47 -14.25 -0.79
N LEU A 88 -19.82 -13.13 -1.12
CA LEU A 88 -20.37 -12.15 -2.07
C LEU A 88 -20.43 -12.69 -3.50
N ALA A 89 -19.48 -13.55 -3.90
CA ALA A 89 -19.52 -14.27 -5.17
C ALA A 89 -20.78 -15.11 -5.31
N HIS A 90 -21.10 -15.86 -4.25
CA HIS A 90 -22.27 -16.71 -4.21
C HIS A 90 -23.54 -15.86 -4.29
N MET A 91 -23.62 -14.77 -3.51
CA MET A 91 -24.77 -13.85 -3.56
C MET A 91 -24.99 -13.28 -4.96
N LEU A 92 -23.93 -12.81 -5.61
CA LEU A 92 -23.95 -12.29 -6.97
C LEU A 92 -24.43 -13.32 -8.00
N ALA A 93 -24.06 -14.59 -7.83
CA ALA A 93 -24.38 -15.63 -8.81
C ALA A 93 -25.83 -16.16 -8.72
N GLN A 94 -26.55 -15.90 -7.62
CA GLN A 94 -27.89 -16.45 -7.44
C GLN A 94 -29.01 -15.46 -7.75
N ASP A 95 -28.78 -14.14 -7.66
CA ASP A 95 -29.79 -13.09 -7.86
C ASP A 95 -31.08 -13.16 -7.00
N VAL A 96 -31.24 -14.20 -6.16
CA VAL A 96 -32.43 -14.48 -5.34
C VAL A 96 -32.36 -13.95 -3.91
N PHE A 97 -31.25 -13.35 -3.51
CA PHE A 97 -31.06 -12.86 -2.14
C PHE A 97 -31.90 -11.61 -1.88
N HIS A 98 -32.47 -11.51 -0.68
CA HIS A 98 -33.21 -10.32 -0.26
C HIS A 98 -32.22 -9.16 -0.03
N PRO A 99 -32.52 -7.91 -0.44
CA PRO A 99 -31.59 -6.79 -0.26
C PRO A 99 -31.16 -6.60 1.20
N ALA A 100 -32.05 -6.77 2.18
CA ALA A 100 -31.66 -6.67 3.60
C ALA A 100 -30.50 -7.62 4.00
N GLU A 101 -30.46 -8.83 3.44
CA GLU A 101 -29.37 -9.79 3.69
C GLU A 101 -28.06 -9.31 3.07
N VAL A 102 -28.13 -8.83 1.82
CA VAL A 102 -26.97 -8.26 1.11
C VAL A 102 -26.45 -7.01 1.81
N TYR A 103 -27.34 -6.15 2.32
CA TYR A 103 -26.98 -4.96 3.08
C TYR A 103 -26.21 -5.34 4.35
N MET A 104 -26.69 -6.32 5.12
CA MET A 104 -26.01 -6.79 6.32
C MET A 104 -24.60 -7.33 6.01
N GLU A 105 -24.45 -8.12 4.95
CA GLU A 105 -23.15 -8.65 4.53
C GLU A 105 -22.17 -7.56 4.12
N LEU A 106 -22.63 -6.60 3.30
CA LEU A 106 -21.81 -5.48 2.83
C LEU A 106 -21.47 -4.51 3.97
N ALA A 107 -22.38 -4.25 4.90
CA ALA A 107 -22.13 -3.41 6.06
C ALA A 107 -21.14 -4.07 7.03
N GLY A 108 -21.26 -5.39 7.26
CA GLY A 108 -20.31 -6.15 8.07
C GLY A 108 -18.90 -6.16 7.46
N LEU A 109 -18.81 -6.30 6.14
CA LEU A 109 -17.56 -6.16 5.39
C LEU A 109 -16.97 -4.74 5.55
N ALA A 110 -17.76 -3.70 5.32
CA ALA A 110 -17.32 -2.31 5.46
C ALA A 110 -16.80 -2.01 6.87
N GLY A 111 -17.50 -2.49 7.90
CA GLY A 111 -17.08 -2.37 9.30
C GLY A 111 -15.73 -3.03 9.57
N SER A 112 -15.55 -4.24 9.04
CA SER A 112 -14.28 -4.98 9.18
C SER A 112 -13.14 -4.29 8.43
N MET A 113 -13.38 -3.84 7.19
CA MET A 113 -12.40 -3.13 6.37
C MET A 113 -11.98 -1.81 7.01
N ALA A 114 -12.90 -1.10 7.67
CA ALA A 114 -12.60 0.16 8.33
C ALA A 114 -11.59 0.04 9.47
N THR A 115 -11.37 -1.16 10.02
CA THR A 115 -10.27 -1.42 10.99
C THR A 115 -8.91 -1.03 10.42
N TYR A 116 -8.73 -1.20 9.11
CA TYR A 116 -7.46 -1.00 8.39
C TYR A 116 -7.48 0.23 7.47
N GLY A 117 -8.62 0.47 6.80
CA GLY A 117 -8.73 1.51 5.76
C GLY A 117 -9.24 2.86 6.23
N SER A 118 -9.63 3.01 7.50
CA SER A 118 -10.10 4.28 8.09
C SER A 118 -9.05 4.83 9.05
N SER A 119 -8.81 6.14 8.99
CA SER A 119 -7.93 6.83 9.95
C SER A 119 -8.43 6.70 11.40
N ALA A 120 -9.75 6.64 11.61
CA ALA A 120 -10.37 6.43 12.91
C ALA A 120 -10.45 4.94 13.31
N ARG A 121 -10.00 4.03 12.43
CA ARG A 121 -10.13 2.56 12.57
C ARG A 121 -11.55 2.08 12.84
N ARG A 122 -12.53 2.86 12.37
CA ARG A 122 -13.97 2.65 12.53
C ARG A 122 -14.70 3.12 11.29
N LEU A 123 -15.80 2.44 10.98
CA LEU A 123 -16.73 2.90 9.95
C LEU A 123 -17.51 4.10 10.50
N GLY A 124 -17.70 5.12 9.65
CA GLY A 124 -18.61 6.22 9.97
C GLY A 124 -20.05 5.73 10.12
N GLU A 125 -20.92 6.56 10.71
CA GLU A 125 -22.34 6.23 10.79
C GLU A 125 -22.94 6.12 9.38
N LEU A 126 -23.63 5.01 9.12
CA LEU A 126 -24.40 4.81 7.91
C LEU A 126 -25.87 5.18 8.17
N PRO A 127 -26.59 5.72 7.17
CA PRO A 127 -28.04 5.85 7.26
C PRO A 127 -28.69 4.48 7.53
N VAL A 128 -29.74 4.46 8.34
CA VAL A 128 -30.51 3.25 8.63
C VAL A 128 -31.12 2.72 7.33
N TYR A 129 -30.97 1.42 7.09
CA TYR A 129 -31.62 0.77 5.97
C TYR A 129 -33.14 0.77 6.13
N ASP A 130 -33.82 1.57 5.30
CA ASP A 130 -35.26 1.54 5.10
C ASP A 130 -35.56 0.76 3.82
N HIS A 131 -36.24 -0.38 3.94
CA HIS A 131 -36.58 -1.20 2.79
C HIS A 131 -37.46 -0.46 1.77
N MET A 132 -38.33 0.45 2.21
CA MET A 132 -39.21 1.21 1.32
C MET A 132 -38.49 2.34 0.57
N ALA A 133 -37.31 2.72 1.03
CA ALA A 133 -36.45 3.72 0.43
C ALA A 133 -34.97 3.26 0.55
N PRO A 134 -34.55 2.21 -0.17
CA PRO A 134 -33.25 1.58 0.05
C PRO A 134 -32.08 2.45 -0.43
N GLY A 135 -32.32 3.36 -1.38
CA GLY A 135 -31.31 4.18 -2.05
C GLY A 135 -30.31 4.88 -1.12
N PRO A 136 -30.73 5.71 -0.15
CA PRO A 136 -29.81 6.47 0.71
C PRO A 136 -28.81 5.59 1.48
N ALA A 137 -29.30 4.53 2.13
CA ALA A 137 -28.45 3.64 2.93
C ALA A 137 -27.46 2.86 2.05
N TYR A 138 -27.93 2.37 0.90
CA TYR A 138 -27.10 1.64 -0.05
C TYR A 138 -26.07 2.51 -0.76
N SER A 139 -26.42 3.76 -1.10
CA SER A 139 -25.49 4.71 -1.71
C SER A 139 -24.35 5.04 -0.74
N ALA A 140 -24.67 5.38 0.51
CA ALA A 140 -23.66 5.67 1.54
C ALA A 140 -22.74 4.46 1.79
N LEU A 141 -23.30 3.26 1.85
CA LEU A 141 -22.53 2.03 2.01
C LEU A 141 -21.63 1.75 0.80
N ALA A 142 -22.13 1.95 -0.43
CA ALA A 142 -21.36 1.77 -1.65
C ALA A 142 -20.15 2.73 -1.69
N ASP A 143 -20.35 4.00 -1.35
CA ASP A 143 -19.27 4.99 -1.32
C ASP A 143 -18.23 4.68 -0.25
N ALA A 144 -18.67 4.24 0.94
CA ALA A 144 -17.77 3.78 1.99
C ALA A 144 -16.94 2.57 1.53
N LEU A 145 -17.57 1.56 0.92
CA LEU A 145 -16.88 0.39 0.40
C LEU A 145 -15.87 0.75 -0.68
N ARG A 146 -16.23 1.63 -1.63
CA ARG A 146 -15.30 2.12 -2.67
C ARG A 146 -14.07 2.78 -2.06
N SER A 147 -14.28 3.69 -1.12
CA SER A 147 -13.18 4.37 -0.41
C SER A 147 -12.28 3.37 0.32
N LEU A 148 -12.87 2.41 1.04
CA LEU A 148 -12.12 1.38 1.76
C LEU A 148 -11.38 0.43 0.81
N ILE A 149 -11.99 0.04 -0.31
CA ILE A 149 -11.33 -0.80 -1.32
C ILE A 149 -10.10 -0.08 -1.88
N LEU A 150 -10.24 1.20 -2.22
CA LEU A 150 -9.11 2.02 -2.69
C LEU A 150 -8.01 2.12 -1.63
N SER A 151 -8.38 2.34 -0.37
CA SER A 151 -7.42 2.43 0.74
C SER A 151 -6.67 1.11 0.98
N LEU A 152 -7.37 -0.03 0.99
CA LEU A 152 -6.75 -1.32 1.27
C LEU A 152 -5.97 -1.86 0.08
N ARG A 153 -6.33 -1.49 -1.15
CA ARG A 153 -5.55 -1.87 -2.33
C ARG A 153 -4.17 -1.20 -2.35
N TYR A 154 -4.04 -0.01 -1.75
CA TYR A 154 -2.79 0.72 -1.74
C TYR A 154 -1.87 0.20 -0.63
N ILE A 155 -0.81 -0.51 -1.04
CA ILE A 155 0.26 -0.94 -0.14
C ILE A 155 1.40 0.07 -0.26
N GLU A 156 1.60 0.88 0.78
CA GLU A 156 2.77 1.74 0.84
C GLU A 156 4.03 0.88 1.10
N PRO A 157 5.01 0.85 0.19
CA PRO A 157 6.23 0.09 0.41
C PRO A 157 6.98 0.68 1.60
N LYS A 158 7.09 -0.07 2.70
CA LYS A 158 7.84 0.36 3.90
C LYS A 158 9.35 0.47 3.65
N SER A 159 9.83 -0.11 2.55
CA SER A 159 11.16 0.15 2.01
C SER A 159 11.13 0.28 0.48
N ARG A 160 12.10 0.99 -0.07
CA ARG A 160 12.33 1.13 -1.51
C ARG A 160 13.79 0.85 -1.82
N ALA A 161 14.05 -0.04 -2.78
CA ALA A 161 15.39 -0.27 -3.30
C ALA A 161 15.87 0.98 -4.07
N LEU A 162 17.08 1.42 -3.76
CA LEU A 162 17.77 2.49 -4.44
C LEU A 162 18.71 1.90 -5.50
N PRO A 163 18.71 2.38 -6.74
CA PRO A 163 19.58 1.86 -7.78
C PRO A 163 21.06 1.98 -7.38
N VAL A 164 21.75 0.84 -7.30
CA VAL A 164 23.20 0.77 -7.08
C VAL A 164 23.89 0.43 -8.40
N MET A 165 24.85 1.25 -8.79
CA MET A 165 25.68 1.05 -9.98
C MET A 165 27.14 0.93 -9.58
N ARG A 166 27.81 -0.12 -10.07
CA ARG A 166 29.26 -0.20 -9.97
C ARG A 166 29.89 0.89 -10.82
N HIS A 167 30.75 1.70 -10.21
CA HIS A 167 31.45 2.78 -10.93
C HIS A 167 32.91 2.42 -11.21
N ALA A 168 33.60 1.84 -10.24
CA ALA A 168 34.97 1.37 -10.34
C ALA A 168 35.19 0.22 -9.35
N THR A 169 36.40 -0.34 -9.30
CA THR A 169 36.78 -1.34 -8.29
C THR A 169 36.59 -0.76 -6.90
N ASN A 170 35.79 -1.43 -6.06
CA ASN A 170 35.43 -1.03 -4.69
C ASN A 170 34.72 0.33 -4.60
N VAL A 171 34.07 0.80 -5.68
CA VAL A 171 33.33 2.07 -5.71
C VAL A 171 31.95 1.87 -6.34
N TRP A 172 30.91 2.21 -5.58
CA TRP A 172 29.51 2.08 -5.96
C TRP A 172 28.80 3.44 -5.90
N LYS A 173 28.01 3.75 -6.91
CA LYS A 173 27.15 4.94 -7.00
C LYS A 173 25.71 4.54 -6.71
N ILE A 174 25.07 5.24 -5.79
CA ILE A 174 23.67 5.04 -5.41
C ILE A 174 22.89 6.25 -5.87
N ARG A 175 21.85 6.02 -6.68
CA ARG A 175 20.98 7.08 -7.19
C ARG A 175 19.83 7.36 -6.22
N ILE A 176 19.54 8.63 -5.98
CA ILE A 176 18.38 9.07 -5.20
C ILE A 176 17.45 9.82 -6.15
N ASP A 177 16.31 9.19 -6.47
CA ASP A 177 15.34 9.78 -7.41
C ASP A 177 14.53 10.94 -6.78
N ASN A 178 14.39 10.95 -5.45
CA ASN A 178 13.62 11.95 -4.72
C ASN A 178 14.32 12.28 -3.39
N PRO A 179 14.92 13.49 -3.25
CA PRO A 179 15.60 13.91 -2.02
C PRO A 179 14.73 13.87 -0.76
N LYS A 180 13.39 13.95 -0.88
CA LYS A 180 12.47 13.84 0.27
C LYS A 180 12.64 12.50 1.02
N LEU A 181 13.13 11.45 0.36
CA LEU A 181 13.45 10.16 0.98
C LEU A 181 14.52 10.28 2.07
N LEU A 182 15.48 11.20 1.92
CA LEU A 182 16.54 11.42 2.92
C LEU A 182 16.01 12.05 4.22
N VAL A 183 14.84 12.68 4.16
CA VAL A 183 14.17 13.29 5.32
C VAL A 183 13.19 12.32 5.98
N ALA A 184 12.42 11.58 5.18
CA ALA A 184 11.36 10.69 5.66
C ALA A 184 11.85 9.28 6.03
N SER A 185 13.01 8.86 5.52
CA SER A 185 13.48 7.48 5.60
C SER A 185 14.91 7.43 6.14
N ARG A 186 15.29 6.31 6.73
CA ARG A 186 16.71 5.95 6.94
C ARG A 186 17.26 5.27 5.69
N ILE A 187 18.55 5.45 5.42
CA ILE A 187 19.23 4.83 4.27
C ILE A 187 20.07 3.67 4.76
N VAL A 188 19.74 2.47 4.31
CA VAL A 188 20.38 1.21 4.71
C VAL A 188 21.09 0.60 3.52
N VAL A 189 22.35 0.25 3.70
CA VAL A 189 23.21 -0.45 2.74
C VAL A 189 23.39 -1.88 3.22
N ARG A 190 23.20 -2.84 2.31
CA ARG A 190 23.37 -4.27 2.56
C ARG A 190 24.57 -4.77 1.77
N ILE A 191 25.47 -5.47 2.46
CA ILE A 191 26.74 -5.93 1.91
C ILE A 191 26.81 -7.43 2.07
N GLY A 192 26.91 -8.14 0.95
CA GLY A 192 27.14 -9.59 0.89
C GLY A 192 28.52 -9.89 0.32
N SER A 193 29.23 -10.85 0.90
CA SER A 193 30.53 -11.32 0.44
C SER A 193 30.82 -12.69 1.06
N GLU A 194 31.86 -13.37 0.59
CA GLU A 194 32.39 -14.60 1.21
C GLU A 194 33.09 -14.32 2.56
N LEU A 195 33.35 -13.05 2.87
CA LEU A 195 33.93 -12.63 4.13
C LEU A 195 32.95 -12.76 5.29
N SER A 196 33.47 -13.00 6.50
CA SER A 196 32.65 -12.95 7.72
C SER A 196 32.08 -11.55 7.96
N GLU A 197 30.92 -11.50 8.62
CA GLU A 197 30.26 -10.23 8.96
C GLU A 197 31.19 -9.30 9.76
N ASP A 198 31.96 -9.84 10.70
CA ASP A 198 32.95 -9.07 11.47
C ASP A 198 34.05 -8.44 10.60
N ALA A 199 34.51 -9.16 9.57
CA ALA A 199 35.50 -8.63 8.64
C ALA A 199 34.90 -7.51 7.78
N LEU A 200 33.71 -7.73 7.23
CA LEU A 200 32.96 -6.71 6.48
C LEU A 200 32.69 -5.48 7.34
N ARG A 201 32.31 -5.66 8.61
CA ARG A 201 32.06 -4.57 9.55
C ARG A 201 33.32 -3.75 9.76
N LYS A 202 34.48 -4.37 10.00
CA LYS A 202 35.75 -3.65 10.16
C LYS A 202 36.14 -2.87 8.90
N ILE A 203 35.90 -3.43 7.73
CA ILE A 203 36.21 -2.81 6.45
C ILE A 203 35.28 -1.61 6.20
N PHE A 204 33.96 -1.84 6.19
CA PHE A 204 33.01 -0.82 5.77
C PHE A 204 32.73 0.24 6.84
N VAL A 205 32.85 -0.07 8.13
CA VAL A 205 32.68 0.95 9.18
C VAL A 205 33.92 1.85 9.29
N ASN A 206 35.13 1.31 9.11
CA ASN A 206 36.36 2.06 9.38
C ASN A 206 37.08 2.58 8.12
N GLN A 207 36.88 1.94 6.96
CA GLN A 207 37.65 2.22 5.73
C GLN A 207 36.77 2.67 4.56
N ALA A 208 35.44 2.64 4.72
CA ALA A 208 34.57 3.19 3.70
C ALA A 208 34.60 4.71 3.73
N THR A 209 34.59 5.30 2.54
CA THR A 209 34.34 6.71 2.31
C THR A 209 32.95 6.82 1.70
N VAL A 210 32.09 7.64 2.31
CA VAL A 210 30.75 7.90 1.80
C VAL A 210 30.56 9.41 1.64
N GLY A 211 30.14 9.85 0.47
CA GLY A 211 29.88 11.26 0.21
C GLY A 211 28.89 11.46 -0.92
N SER A 212 28.35 12.67 -1.04
CA SER A 212 27.57 13.07 -2.21
C SER A 212 28.41 12.91 -3.49
N ALA A 213 27.73 12.78 -4.63
CA ALA A 213 28.40 12.66 -5.92
C ALA A 213 29.40 13.80 -6.21
N SER A 214 29.19 14.98 -5.64
CA SER A 214 30.08 16.15 -5.76
C SER A 214 31.25 16.16 -4.77
N GLU A 215 31.06 15.70 -3.53
CA GLU A 215 32.10 15.75 -2.49
C GLU A 215 33.02 14.52 -2.47
N PHE A 216 32.56 13.39 -3.02
CA PHE A 216 33.24 12.10 -2.88
C PHE A 216 34.71 12.14 -3.33
N GLU A 217 35.03 12.76 -4.48
CA GLU A 217 36.42 12.78 -4.95
C GLU A 217 37.37 13.51 -3.99
N GLY A 218 36.90 14.59 -3.36
CA GLY A 218 37.68 15.36 -2.39
C GLY A 218 37.93 14.56 -1.11
N LEU A 219 36.89 13.92 -0.59
CA LEU A 219 36.97 13.05 0.59
C LEU A 219 37.90 11.86 0.33
N TRP A 220 37.78 11.24 -0.85
CA TRP A 220 38.58 10.08 -1.25
C TRP A 220 40.07 10.40 -1.35
N LYS A 221 40.44 11.48 -2.05
CA LYS A 221 41.84 11.93 -2.17
C LYS A 221 42.45 12.29 -0.81
N SER A 222 41.63 12.85 0.07
CA SER A 222 42.04 13.28 1.42
C SER A 222 41.97 12.17 2.48
N ARG A 223 41.52 10.96 2.10
CA ARG A 223 41.30 9.82 3.02
C ARG A 223 40.39 10.16 4.20
N LEU A 224 39.38 11.00 3.98
CA LEU A 224 38.36 11.32 4.97
C LEU A 224 37.15 10.39 4.79
N PRO A 225 36.52 9.91 5.88
CA PRO A 225 35.44 8.93 5.79
C PRO A 225 34.12 9.51 5.24
N GLY A 226 33.91 10.83 5.37
CA GLY A 226 32.64 11.45 4.99
C GLY A 226 31.50 11.04 5.93
N ILE A 227 30.40 10.52 5.39
CA ILE A 227 29.22 10.08 6.16
C ILE A 227 29.48 8.69 6.79
N PRO A 228 29.49 8.57 8.13
CA PRO A 228 29.74 7.28 8.77
C PRO A 228 28.66 6.23 8.47
N LEU A 229 29.10 4.98 8.31
CA LEU A 229 28.23 3.80 8.22
C LEU A 229 28.11 3.13 9.58
N LYS A 230 26.90 3.12 10.15
CA LYS A 230 26.60 2.54 11.46
C LYS A 230 26.02 1.14 11.29
N PRO A 231 26.61 0.11 11.88
CA PRO A 231 26.09 -1.23 11.74
C PRO A 231 24.82 -1.43 12.55
N LEU A 232 23.82 -2.06 11.93
CA LEU A 232 22.56 -2.41 12.57
C LEU A 232 22.72 -3.71 13.37
N HIS A 233 21.94 -3.85 14.45
CA HIS A 233 21.91 -5.07 15.26
C HIS A 233 21.19 -6.23 14.56
N SER A 234 20.26 -5.90 13.67
CA SER A 234 19.52 -6.86 12.86
C SER A 234 19.07 -6.20 11.56
N GLN A 235 18.83 -7.00 10.53
CA GLN A 235 18.27 -6.52 9.28
C GLN A 235 16.87 -5.92 9.51
N PRO A 236 16.59 -4.71 8.99
CA PRO A 236 15.24 -4.14 9.00
C PRO A 236 14.22 -5.10 8.37
N ARG A 237 13.08 -5.31 9.03
CA ARG A 237 12.03 -6.25 8.58
C ARG A 237 11.38 -5.80 7.27
N GLU A 238 11.51 -4.53 6.95
CA GLU A 238 10.99 -3.89 5.74
C GLU A 238 11.81 -4.25 4.50
N ILE A 239 13.06 -4.73 4.64
CA ILE A 239 13.96 -5.04 3.51
C ILE A 239 13.96 -6.54 3.17
N PRO A 240 13.94 -6.93 1.88
CA PRO A 240 14.21 -8.29 1.39
C PRO A 240 15.25 -9.09 2.13
N TYR A 241 14.81 -10.20 2.75
CA TYR A 241 15.74 -11.23 3.23
C TYR A 241 16.13 -12.13 2.06
N ASP A 242 17.38 -12.00 1.63
CA ASP A 242 18.04 -12.81 0.60
C ASP A 242 19.30 -13.49 1.15
N GLY A 243 19.38 -13.67 2.47
CA GLY A 243 20.54 -14.22 3.19
C GLY A 243 21.13 -13.26 4.22
N ASP A 244 22.02 -13.81 5.05
CA ASP A 244 22.73 -13.06 6.10
C ASP A 244 23.77 -12.13 5.46
N ARG A 245 23.45 -10.84 5.46
CA ARG A 245 24.28 -9.77 4.87
C ARG A 245 24.43 -8.64 5.88
N LEU A 246 25.62 -8.07 5.95
CA LEU A 246 25.91 -6.95 6.85
C LEU A 246 25.01 -5.77 6.46
N CYS A 247 24.23 -5.28 7.42
CA CYS A 247 23.36 -4.12 7.23
C CYS A 247 23.96 -2.89 7.94
N LEU A 248 24.20 -1.82 7.18
CA LEU A 248 24.76 -0.56 7.68
C LEU A 248 23.79 0.58 7.38
N GLU A 249 23.56 1.47 8.34
CA GLU A 249 22.76 2.69 8.18
C GLU A 249 23.70 3.90 8.02
N LEU A 250 23.39 4.81 7.10
CA LEU A 250 24.13 6.07 6.99
C LEU A 250 23.77 7.00 8.16
N ASP A 251 24.77 7.62 8.77
CA ASP A 251 24.56 8.55 9.88
C ASP A 251 24.02 9.91 9.41
N GLN A 252 22.72 10.13 9.59
CA GLN A 252 22.07 11.40 9.23
C GLN A 252 22.54 12.61 10.04
N LYS A 253 23.25 12.40 11.15
CA LYS A 253 23.81 13.48 11.97
C LYS A 253 25.17 13.98 11.46
N SER A 254 25.71 13.36 10.41
CA SER A 254 26.96 13.80 9.79
C SER A 254 26.84 15.21 9.23
N GLU A 255 27.91 16.01 9.35
CA GLU A 255 28.01 17.32 8.70
C GLU A 255 27.89 17.24 7.17
N HIS A 256 28.28 16.11 6.59
CA HIS A 256 28.18 15.83 5.15
C HIS A 256 26.76 15.43 4.72
N TRP A 257 25.81 15.24 5.64
CA TRP A 257 24.44 14.84 5.28
C TRP A 257 23.73 15.90 4.43
N ALA A 258 23.98 17.18 4.70
CA ALA A 258 23.35 18.28 3.98
C ALA A 258 23.68 18.25 2.48
N SER A 259 24.89 17.83 2.10
CA SER A 259 25.29 17.76 0.69
C SER A 259 24.56 16.67 -0.09
N LEU A 260 24.03 15.63 0.59
CA LEU A 260 23.20 14.61 -0.05
C LEU A 260 21.84 15.14 -0.50
N LEU A 261 21.27 16.12 0.21
CA LEU A 261 19.95 16.66 -0.11
C LEU A 261 19.94 17.41 -1.45
N GLU A 262 21.08 17.97 -1.83
CA GLU A 262 21.29 18.74 -3.07
C GLU A 262 21.88 17.89 -4.20
N ALA A 263 22.23 16.62 -3.92
CA ALA A 263 22.87 15.73 -4.88
C ALA A 263 21.89 14.70 -5.47
N PRO A 264 22.09 14.26 -6.73
CA PRO A 264 21.28 13.21 -7.35
C PRO A 264 21.53 11.81 -6.77
N GLY A 265 22.39 11.71 -5.75
CA GLY A 265 22.85 10.45 -5.18
C GLY A 265 24.17 10.59 -4.43
N PHE A 266 24.68 9.45 -3.98
CA PHE A 266 25.92 9.36 -3.20
C PHE A 266 26.79 8.21 -3.69
N VAL A 267 28.03 8.20 -3.22
CA VAL A 267 29.04 7.23 -3.59
C VAL A 267 29.59 6.58 -2.34
N ILE A 268 29.76 5.26 -2.39
CA ILE A 268 30.47 4.49 -1.37
C ILE A 268 31.74 3.96 -2.03
N GLY A 269 32.88 4.25 -1.44
CA GLY A 269 34.16 3.67 -1.84
C GLY A 269 34.81 2.95 -0.65
N VAL A 270 35.51 1.86 -0.89
CA VAL A 270 36.33 1.19 0.14
C VAL A 270 37.79 1.18 -0.29
N SER A 271 38.65 1.79 0.54
CA SER A 271 40.09 1.81 0.27
C SER A 271 40.71 0.43 0.49
N GLY A 272 41.71 0.07 -0.32
CA GLY A 272 42.42 -1.21 -0.22
C GLY A 272 41.87 -2.29 -1.15
N VAL A 273 42.44 -3.50 -1.02
CA VAL A 273 42.08 -4.66 -1.84
C VAL A 273 41.09 -5.52 -1.06
N LEU A 274 39.91 -5.74 -1.63
CA LEU A 274 38.93 -6.69 -1.09
C LEU A 274 39.26 -8.08 -1.64
N PRO A 275 39.26 -9.13 -0.81
CA PRO A 275 39.51 -10.52 -1.24
C PRO A 275 38.55 -11.01 -2.32
N SER A 276 37.30 -10.57 -2.27
CA SER A 276 36.29 -10.79 -3.31
C SER A 276 35.41 -9.55 -3.44
N GLU A 277 34.81 -9.37 -4.63
CA GLU A 277 33.94 -8.23 -4.90
C GLU A 277 32.61 -8.40 -4.13
N PRO A 278 32.26 -7.50 -3.20
CA PRO A 278 31.04 -7.63 -2.44
C PRO A 278 29.82 -7.21 -3.27
N GLN A 279 28.71 -7.88 -3.06
CA GLN A 279 27.40 -7.43 -3.53
C GLN A 279 26.90 -6.31 -2.63
N VAL A 280 26.58 -5.16 -3.21
CA VAL A 280 26.10 -3.97 -2.49
C VAL A 280 24.70 -3.61 -2.97
N ASP A 281 23.74 -3.63 -2.05
CA ASP A 281 22.38 -3.17 -2.27
C ASP A 281 22.05 -2.02 -1.33
N CYS A 282 21.15 -1.13 -1.73
CA CYS A 282 20.77 0.02 -0.93
C CYS A 282 19.26 0.20 -0.90
N TYR A 283 18.73 0.59 0.26
CA TYR A 283 17.32 0.74 0.51
C TYR A 283 17.07 2.02 1.31
N SER A 284 16.02 2.76 0.93
CA SER A 284 15.39 3.72 1.85
C SER A 284 14.31 2.98 2.63
N VAL A 285 14.36 3.03 3.96
CA VAL A 285 13.37 2.40 4.85
C VAL A 285 12.63 3.51 5.59
N ASN A 286 11.31 3.54 5.45
CA ASN A 286 10.47 4.52 6.15
C ASN A 286 10.64 4.37 7.66
N ARG A 287 10.67 5.51 8.36
CA ARG A 287 10.72 5.54 9.82
C ARG A 287 9.38 5.20 10.45
#